data_AF-D7PRW8-F1
#
_entry.id   AF-D7PRW8-F1
#
_cell.length_a   1.000
_cell.length_b   1.000
_cell.length_c   1.000
_cell.angle_alpha   90.00
_cell.angle_beta   90.00
_cell.angle_gamma   90.00
#
_symmetry.space_group_name_H-M   'P 1'
#
loop_
_entity.id
_entity.type
_entity.pdbx_description
1 polymer ?
#
loop_
_entity_poly.entity_id
_entity_poly.type
_entity_poly.pdbx_seq_one_letter_code
_entity_poly.pdbx_strand_id
1 'polypeptide(L)' 'TACAKPTKPLGTPGSSVAVGVQKMKDAAIAVANDPAGITPGDCSQLISELAGYFDRAAAAVG' A
#
# COMPACT_ATOMS: atom_id res chain seq x y z
N THR A 1 -5.29 -18.54 -23.08
CA THR A 1 -5.69 -18.84 -21.70
C THR A 1 -5.73 -17.56 -20.90
N ALA A 2 -6.90 -16.90 -20.89
CA ALA A 2 -7.18 -15.68 -20.15
C ALA A 2 -7.96 -16.08 -18.89
N CYS A 3 -7.27 -16.38 -17.79
CA CYS A 3 -7.95 -16.55 -16.50
C CYS A 3 -8.21 -15.16 -15.90
N ALA A 4 -9.49 -14.86 -15.70
CA ALA A 4 -10.04 -13.65 -15.12
C ALA A 4 -9.29 -13.17 -13.85
N LYS A 5 -8.71 -11.95 -13.90
CA LYS A 5 -8.56 -11.10 -12.71
C LYS A 5 -9.80 -10.21 -12.61
N PRO A 6 -10.49 -10.13 -11.46
CA PRO A 6 -11.73 -9.37 -11.32
C PRO A 6 -11.45 -7.86 -11.19
N THR A 7 -10.98 -7.22 -12.26
CA THR A 7 -11.01 -5.76 -12.43
C THR A 7 -11.66 -5.41 -13.77
N LYS A 8 -13.00 -5.43 -13.79
CA LYS A 8 -13.84 -4.95 -14.89
C LYS A 8 -15.16 -4.46 -14.24
N PRO A 9 -15.52 -3.15 -14.25
CA PRO A 9 -16.13 -2.49 -15.42
C PRO A 9 -15.86 -0.96 -15.58
N LEU A 10 -14.89 -0.35 -14.87
CA LEU A 10 -14.71 1.13 -14.82
C LEU A 10 -13.58 1.68 -15.72
N GLY A 11 -12.82 0.84 -16.43
CA GLY A 11 -11.73 1.30 -17.32
C GLY A 11 -10.48 1.80 -16.59
N THR A 12 -10.38 1.60 -15.28
CA THR A 12 -9.21 2.01 -14.48
C THR A 12 -8.04 1.05 -14.69
N PRO A 13 -6.87 1.53 -15.16
CA PRO A 13 -5.70 0.69 -15.32
C PRO A 13 -5.15 0.28 -13.94
N GLY A 14 -5.11 -1.03 -13.67
CA GLY A 14 -4.55 -1.60 -12.45
C GLY A 14 -3.11 -1.19 -12.17
N SER A 15 -2.34 -0.89 -13.21
CA SER A 15 -0.98 -0.34 -13.11
C SER A 15 -0.93 1.05 -12.49
N SER A 16 -1.88 1.94 -12.79
CA SER A 16 -1.95 3.27 -12.17
C SER A 16 -2.36 3.19 -10.71
N VAL A 17 -3.23 2.24 -10.37
CA VAL A 17 -3.62 1.98 -8.97
C VAL A 17 -2.44 1.43 -8.20
N ALA A 18 -1.68 0.47 -8.75
CA ALA A 18 -0.46 -0.06 -8.12
C ALA A 18 0.58 1.05 -7.85
N VAL A 19 0.82 1.96 -8.80
CA VAL A 19 1.72 3.10 -8.61
C VAL A 19 1.20 4.07 -7.54
N GLY A 20 -0.12 4.32 -7.49
CA GLY A 20 -0.75 5.11 -6.44
C GLY A 20 -0.58 4.50 -5.05
N VAL A 21 -0.78 3.18 -4.94
CA VAL A 21 -0.61 2.41 -3.70
C VAL A 21 0.84 2.47 -3.20
N GLN A 22 1.83 2.42 -4.09
CA GLN A 22 3.24 2.60 -3.72
C GLN A 22 3.52 4.00 -3.17
N LYS A 23 3.00 5.06 -3.81
CA LYS A 23 3.14 6.44 -3.30
C LYS A 23 2.42 6.65 -1.96
N MET A 24 1.27 6.02 -1.78
CA MET A 24 0.53 6.04 -0.51
C MET A 24 1.30 5.36 0.61
N LYS A 25 2.00 4.25 0.32
CA LYS A 25 2.88 3.58 1.27
C LYS A 25 3.98 4.52 1.76
N ASP A 26 4.68 5.21 0.86
CA ASP A 26 5.76 6.13 1.24
C ASP A 26 5.25 7.27 2.16
N ALA A 27 4.11 7.86 1.82
CA ALA A 27 3.48 8.88 2.65
C ALA A 27 2.99 8.33 4.00
N ALA A 28 2.41 7.12 4.01
CA ALA A 28 1.93 6.48 5.24
C ALA A 28 3.08 6.12 6.18
N ILE A 29 4.23 5.67 5.67
CA ILE A 29 5.43 5.41 6.47
C ILE A 29 5.97 6.70 7.07
N ALA A 30 5.97 7.81 6.31
CA ALA A 30 6.40 9.10 6.81
C ALA A 30 5.50 9.62 7.95
N VAL A 31 4.18 9.45 7.82
CA VAL A 31 3.20 9.85 8.85
C VAL A 31 3.25 8.92 10.07
N ALA A 32 3.37 7.61 9.86
CA ALA A 32 3.40 6.63 10.95
C ALA A 32 4.70 6.67 11.76
N ASN A 33 5.79 7.15 11.17
CA ASN A 33 7.05 7.40 11.87
C ASN A 33 7.13 8.80 12.49
N ASP A 34 6.09 9.63 12.40
CA ASP A 34 6.07 10.94 13.05
C ASP A 34 5.94 10.76 14.58
N PRO A 35 6.96 11.12 15.39
CA PRO A 35 6.88 11.03 16.84
C PRO A 35 6.04 12.16 17.45
N ALA A 36 5.48 13.07 16.66
CA ALA A 36 4.64 14.16 17.15
C ALA A 36 3.36 13.63 17.82
N GLY A 37 3.41 13.45 19.15
CA GLY A 37 2.26 13.08 19.98
C GLY A 37 2.15 11.59 20.34
N ILE A 38 3.13 10.76 19.98
CA ILE A 38 3.21 9.35 20.39
C ILE A 38 4.47 9.13 21.23
N THR A 39 4.37 8.27 22.26
CA THR A 39 5.54 7.83 23.03
C THR A 39 6.57 7.18 22.10
N PRO A 40 7.80 7.73 21.97
CA PRO A 40 8.80 7.20 21.06
C PRO A 40 9.15 5.76 21.42
N GLY A 41 9.03 4.86 20.45
CA GLY A 41 9.25 3.43 20.60
C GLY A 41 9.53 2.75 19.27
N ASP A 42 9.81 1.46 19.31
CA ASP A 42 10.21 0.68 18.13
C ASP A 42 8.97 0.26 17.30
N CYS A 43 8.50 1.17 16.45
CA CYS A 43 7.37 0.91 15.54
C CYS A 43 7.75 0.12 14.28
N SER A 44 9.00 -0.38 14.20
CA SER A 44 9.56 -1.09 13.04
C SER A 44 8.74 -2.31 12.61
N GLN A 45 8.16 -3.05 13.56
CA GLN A 45 7.27 -4.18 13.26
C GLN A 45 5.93 -3.74 12.66
N LEU A 46 5.33 -2.66 13.18
CA LEU A 46 4.07 -2.12 12.63
C LEU A 46 4.28 -1.57 11.21
N ILE A 47 5.39 -0.87 10.98
CA ILE A 47 5.75 -0.35 9.65
C ILE A 47 5.98 -1.50 8.67
N SER A 48 6.61 -2.61 9.10
CA SER A 48 6.83 -3.79 8.25
C SER A 48 5.51 -4.47 7.88
N GLU A 49 4.58 -4.64 8.82
CA GLU A 49 3.23 -5.15 8.56
C GLU A 49 2.47 -4.23 7.60
N LEU A 50 2.48 -2.91 7.86
CA LEU A 50 1.83 -1.91 7.02
C LEU A 50 2.35 -1.96 5.57
N ALA A 51 3.67 -2.00 5.40
CA ALA A 51 4.31 -2.14 4.11
C ALA A 51 3.89 -3.42 3.37
N GLY A 52 3.74 -4.54 4.10
CA GLY A 52 3.26 -5.81 3.56
C GLY A 52 1.81 -5.75 3.08
N TYR A 53 0.92 -5.03 3.79
CA TYR A 53 -0.47 -4.82 3.35
C TYR A 53 -0.54 -3.99 2.07
N PHE A 54 0.27 -2.93 1.95
CA PHE A 54 0.35 -2.12 0.72
C PHE A 54 0.90 -2.92 -0.46
N ASP A 55 1.89 -3.78 -0.23
CA ASP A 55 2.46 -4.63 -1.29
C ASP A 55 1.44 -5.67 -1.79
N ARG A 56 0.73 -6.33 -0.87
CA ARG A 56 -0.41 -7.20 -1.20
C ARG A 56 -1.50 -6.45 -1.97
N ALA A 57 -1.83 -5.23 -1.58
CA ALA A 57 -2.83 -4.42 -2.28
C ALA A 57 -2.38 -4.06 -3.70
N ALA A 58 -1.10 -3.72 -3.90
CA ALA A 58 -0.52 -3.45 -5.22
C ALA A 58 -0.52 -4.70 -6.11
N ALA A 59 -0.20 -5.87 -5.54
CA ALA A 59 -0.20 -7.14 -6.25
C ALA A 59 -1.62 -7.65 -6.60
N ALA A 60 -2.64 -7.23 -5.83
CA ALA A 60 -4.03 -7.58 -6.10
C ALA A 60 -4.65 -6.76 -7.25
N VAL A 61 -4.12 -5.58 -7.56
CA VAL A 61 -4.66 -4.66 -8.58
C VAL A 61 -3.90 -4.66 -9.91
N GLY A 62 -2.59 -4.95 -9.92
CA GLY A 62 -1.81 -5.23 -11.14
C GLY A 62 -1.99 -6.67 -11.59
#